data_AF-A0A941LBA5-F1
#
_entry.id   AF-A0A941LBA5-F1
#
_cell.length_a   1.000
_cell.length_b   1.000
_cell.length_c   1.000
_cell.angle_alpha   90.00
_cell.angle_beta   90.00
_cell.angle_gamma   90.00
#
_symmetry.space_group_name_H-M   'P 1'
#
loop_
_entity.id
_entity.type
_entity.pdbx_description
1 polymer ?
#
loop_
_entity_poly.entity_id
_entity_poly.type
_entity_poly.pdbx_seq_one_letter_code
_entity_poly.pdbx_strand_id
1 'polypeptide(L)'
;MSTTSSSGRTSQLTHKKSPPHRVGAQDREASAAAIDSERTRVRAMLQEIIEGPTATMRPTTDQAGSPSASMTVPIGYIPTPTREYRQHRKLLRATTGVASRPAIRIIPEREAGRVVIPIPIPIPRIIGSRVLMWKQDPSVSEIGIRKAFLPGLMLAGPKDSRISIQGLPLVSPNAMADYIETPGTQEFDAVHTFAVVRQMLTLAQRARGGAVAPWQWNSASNTDAISVFLRAGVTPNAFYSRNLKALKFFFFTKPGSPPGTPQVFTCRSFDIVAHETGHAILDGLKPGWLDPSNQPQTGGLHESFGDLCAIFLTLSQLDQVEAVIAQTKANLHDKTFLADMAEEFGLALGRPNGLRNADNDLKLSEVTNEVHDLSQVFTGGIYDVLADMFAFERKPGLRDDARVLLEVGEYLFGLIVRAIAAAPAANATFADIANQMLTIAHTDGKPVQYRNFIRNRFTVREVVVSPTPLTADHKVGMKLMPAFAEELGVAQDRRGCCGTMQLPEYNQGDRVFEDDLEDLRNLFSDNGRVKPSHR
;
A
#
# COMPACT_ATOMS: atom_id res chain seq x y z
N MET A 1 73.91 -23.44 10.77
CA MET A 1 72.56 -23.24 10.19
C MET A 1 72.46 -21.79 9.75
N SER A 2 71.98 -21.59 8.53
CA SER A 2 72.21 -20.43 7.66
C SER A 2 71.64 -19.08 8.13
N THR A 3 72.34 -18.03 7.71
CA THR A 3 71.92 -16.62 7.58
C THR A 3 71.30 -16.37 6.20
N THR A 4 70.35 -15.42 6.09
CA THR A 4 69.98 -14.52 4.94
C THR A 4 68.54 -14.00 5.15
N SER A 5 68.33 -12.73 5.53
CA SER A 5 68.13 -11.51 4.70
C SER A 5 66.81 -11.46 3.91
N SER A 6 65.85 -10.63 4.36
CA SER A 6 64.63 -10.29 3.61
C SER A 6 64.87 -9.11 2.67
N SER A 7 64.55 -9.27 1.39
CA SER A 7 64.55 -8.22 0.38
C SER A 7 63.19 -7.51 0.31
N GLY A 8 63.21 -6.19 0.48
CA GLY A 8 62.09 -5.31 0.14
C GLY A 8 62.03 -5.06 -1.36
N ARG A 9 60.82 -5.09 -1.92
CA ARG A 9 60.57 -4.79 -3.34
C ARG A 9 59.62 -3.59 -3.42
N THR A 10 60.19 -2.43 -3.73
CA THR A 10 59.50 -1.22 -4.18
C THR A 10 59.10 -1.36 -5.65
N SER A 11 57.82 -1.19 -5.97
CA SER A 11 57.35 -0.94 -7.34
C SER A 11 56.73 0.46 -7.42
N GLN A 12 57.37 1.32 -8.21
CA GLN A 12 56.91 2.67 -8.56
C GLN A 12 55.62 2.61 -9.38
N LEU A 13 54.58 3.35 -8.96
CA LEU A 13 53.40 3.65 -9.76
C LEU A 13 53.52 5.08 -10.29
N THR A 14 53.54 5.20 -11.61
CA THR A 14 53.65 6.46 -12.34
C THR A 14 52.29 7.15 -12.43
N HIS A 15 52.19 8.37 -11.88
CA HIS A 15 51.00 9.22 -12.05
C HIS A 15 50.97 9.83 -13.46
N LYS A 16 50.06 9.35 -14.33
CA LYS A 16 49.59 10.10 -15.51
C LYS A 16 48.43 11.00 -15.09
N LYS A 17 48.62 12.33 -15.14
CA LYS A 17 47.54 13.33 -15.03
C LYS A 17 46.79 13.40 -16.37
N SER A 18 45.48 13.15 -16.34
CA SER A 18 44.56 13.48 -17.44
C SER A 18 44.15 14.97 -17.37
N PRO A 19 43.90 15.65 -18.50
CA PRO A 19 43.53 17.07 -18.50
C PRO A 19 42.05 17.27 -18.13
N PRO A 20 41.66 18.43 -17.58
CA PRO A 20 40.27 18.69 -17.20
C PRO A 20 39.41 18.97 -18.43
N HIS A 21 38.29 18.24 -18.57
CA HIS A 21 37.22 18.55 -19.50
C HIS A 21 36.53 19.86 -19.09
N ARG A 22 36.71 20.91 -19.90
CA ARG A 22 35.96 22.16 -19.79
C ARG A 22 34.69 22.03 -20.63
N VAL A 23 33.58 21.64 -20.01
CA VAL A 23 32.26 21.70 -20.65
C VAL A 23 31.82 23.17 -20.67
N GLY A 24 31.59 23.71 -21.86
CA GLY A 24 31.26 25.13 -22.07
C GLY A 24 29.88 25.48 -21.50
N ALA A 25 29.72 26.72 -21.04
CA ALA A 25 28.47 27.24 -20.49
C ALA A 25 27.27 27.14 -21.46
N GLN A 26 27.53 27.18 -22.78
CA GLN A 26 26.51 27.07 -23.82
C GLN A 26 25.88 25.66 -23.93
N ASP A 27 26.65 24.60 -23.66
CA ASP A 27 26.12 23.22 -23.67
C ASP A 27 25.23 22.93 -22.45
N ARG A 28 25.46 23.66 -21.34
CA ARG A 28 24.63 23.58 -20.13
C ARG A 28 23.29 24.29 -20.29
N GLU A 29 23.27 25.42 -20.98
CA GLU A 29 22.03 26.16 -21.28
C GLU A 29 21.16 25.43 -22.30
N ALA A 30 21.75 24.83 -23.34
CA ALA A 30 21.02 24.02 -24.30
C ALA A 30 20.43 22.73 -23.68
N SER A 31 21.18 22.10 -22.76
CA SER A 31 20.70 20.96 -21.97
C SER A 31 19.59 21.36 -21.00
N ALA A 32 19.70 22.51 -20.33
CA ALA A 32 18.68 23.03 -19.43
C ALA A 32 17.37 23.37 -20.17
N ALA A 33 17.46 23.97 -21.37
CA ALA A 33 16.30 24.27 -22.21
C ALA A 33 15.63 23.00 -22.77
N ALA A 34 16.41 21.98 -23.14
CA ALA A 34 15.87 20.69 -23.56
C ALA A 34 15.17 19.95 -22.41
N ILE A 35 15.71 20.03 -21.19
CA ILE A 35 15.09 19.50 -19.97
C ILE A 35 13.81 20.26 -19.63
N ASP A 36 13.78 21.59 -19.81
CA ASP A 36 12.59 22.42 -19.55
C ASP A 36 11.47 22.21 -20.57
N SER A 37 11.85 21.96 -21.84
CA SER A 37 10.92 21.54 -22.89
C SER A 37 10.31 20.16 -22.61
N GLU A 38 11.11 19.20 -22.13
CA GLU A 38 10.59 17.88 -21.75
C GLU A 38 9.74 17.96 -20.47
N ARG A 39 10.09 18.82 -19.51
CA ARG A 39 9.26 19.13 -18.32
C ARG A 39 7.89 19.67 -18.69
N THR A 40 7.85 20.61 -19.64
CA THR A 40 6.60 21.21 -20.11
C THR A 40 5.75 20.18 -20.82
N ARG A 41 6.38 19.29 -21.61
CA ARG A 41 5.70 18.19 -22.31
C ARG A 41 5.14 17.14 -21.35
N VAL A 42 5.91 16.72 -20.34
CA VAL A 42 5.46 15.76 -19.32
C VAL A 42 4.36 16.36 -18.45
N ARG A 43 4.43 17.65 -18.09
CA ARG A 43 3.35 18.36 -17.39
C ARG A 43 2.08 18.45 -18.22
N ALA A 44 2.18 18.80 -19.51
CA ALA A 44 1.04 18.83 -20.41
C ALA A 44 0.41 17.44 -20.61
N MET A 45 1.24 16.40 -20.74
CA MET A 45 0.77 15.00 -20.83
C MET A 45 0.09 14.55 -19.53
N LEU A 46 0.64 14.91 -18.37
CA LEU A 46 0.02 14.64 -17.07
C LEU A 46 -1.29 15.40 -16.90
N GLN A 47 -1.39 16.66 -17.32
CA GLN A 47 -2.63 17.45 -17.31
C GLN A 47 -3.71 16.81 -18.20
N GLU A 48 -3.34 16.36 -19.40
CA GLU A 48 -4.25 15.69 -20.34
C GLU A 48 -4.69 14.29 -19.84
N ILE A 49 -3.84 13.60 -19.06
CA ILE A 49 -4.15 12.34 -18.36
C ILE A 49 -5.02 12.58 -17.10
N ILE A 50 -4.89 13.75 -16.46
CA ILE A 50 -5.67 14.14 -15.28
C ILE A 50 -7.12 14.45 -15.71
N GLU A 51 -7.29 15.16 -16.83
CA GLU A 51 -8.58 15.69 -17.32
C GLU A 51 -9.22 14.88 -18.46
N GLY A 52 -8.47 14.01 -19.14
CA GLY A 52 -8.91 13.30 -20.34
C GLY A 52 -9.85 12.12 -20.08
N PRO A 53 -10.73 11.77 -21.05
CA PRO A 53 -11.57 10.57 -20.95
C PRO A 53 -10.71 9.30 -20.90
N THR A 54 -11.14 8.33 -20.08
CA THR A 54 -10.52 7.02 -19.92
C THR A 54 -10.13 6.43 -21.27
N ALA A 55 -8.87 6.02 -21.43
CA ALA A 55 -8.39 5.36 -22.64
C ALA A 55 -9.13 4.03 -22.85
N THR A 56 -10.24 4.06 -23.59
CA THR A 56 -10.90 2.85 -24.08
C THR A 56 -10.08 2.30 -25.24
N MET A 57 -9.55 1.08 -25.10
CA MET A 57 -9.06 0.35 -26.25
C MET A 57 -10.22 0.19 -27.25
N ARG A 58 -10.09 0.80 -28.43
CA ARG A 58 -10.95 0.45 -29.56
C ARG A 58 -10.57 -0.97 -29.99
N PRO A 59 -11.53 -1.88 -30.19
CA PRO A 59 -11.25 -3.17 -30.79
C PRO A 59 -10.78 -2.93 -32.23
N THR A 60 -9.54 -3.30 -32.52
CA THR A 60 -9.03 -3.33 -33.90
C THR A 60 -9.76 -4.45 -34.63
N THR A 61 -10.52 -4.09 -35.67
CA THR A 61 -11.15 -5.00 -36.61
C THR A 61 -10.11 -5.76 -37.42
N ASP A 62 -10.38 -7.07 -37.56
CA ASP A 62 -9.87 -8.04 -38.53
C ASP A 62 -8.40 -8.50 -38.46
N GLN A 63 -8.18 -9.67 -37.82
CA GLN A 63 -7.87 -10.89 -38.56
C GLN A 63 -8.51 -12.11 -37.88
N ALA A 64 -9.19 -12.93 -38.67
CA ALA A 64 -9.85 -14.16 -38.26
C ALA A 64 -8.83 -15.16 -37.66
N GLY A 65 -8.80 -15.25 -36.33
CA GLY A 65 -8.15 -16.30 -35.57
C GLY A 65 -9.20 -17.10 -34.80
N SER A 66 -9.11 -18.42 -34.91
CA SER A 66 -9.95 -19.49 -34.34
C SER A 66 -10.63 -19.22 -33.00
N PRO A 67 -11.82 -19.83 -32.74
CA PRO A 67 -12.63 -19.54 -31.55
C PRO A 67 -11.81 -19.70 -30.27
N SER A 68 -11.68 -18.59 -29.54
CA SER A 68 -11.16 -18.55 -28.17
C SER A 68 -11.85 -19.64 -27.37
N ALA A 69 -11.08 -20.63 -26.93
CA ALA A 69 -11.55 -21.64 -26.01
C ALA A 69 -12.09 -20.92 -24.77
N SER A 70 -13.37 -21.13 -24.46
CA SER A 70 -13.97 -20.63 -23.23
C SER A 70 -13.14 -21.15 -22.05
N MET A 71 -12.26 -20.31 -21.52
CA MET A 71 -11.51 -20.58 -20.30
C MET A 71 -12.50 -20.47 -19.14
N THR A 72 -13.28 -21.52 -18.94
CA THR A 72 -14.16 -21.69 -17.79
C THR A 72 -13.31 -21.66 -16.53
N VAL A 73 -13.68 -20.82 -15.55
CA VAL A 73 -13.07 -20.80 -14.21
C VAL A 73 -12.98 -22.25 -13.69
N PRO A 74 -11.77 -22.78 -13.37
CA PRO A 74 -11.64 -24.14 -12.91
C PRO A 74 -12.53 -24.41 -11.68
N ILE A 75 -13.19 -25.56 -11.64
CA ILE A 75 -14.14 -25.95 -10.57
C ILE A 75 -13.52 -25.81 -9.16
N GLY A 76 -12.18 -25.91 -9.03
CA GLY A 76 -11.45 -25.68 -7.78
C GLY A 76 -11.62 -24.27 -7.18
N TYR A 77 -11.97 -23.27 -7.98
CA TYR A 77 -12.20 -21.90 -7.51
C TYR A 77 -13.60 -21.68 -6.93
N ILE A 78 -14.57 -22.54 -7.24
CA ILE A 78 -15.90 -22.51 -6.62
C ILE A 78 -15.86 -23.41 -5.37
N PRO A 79 -16.14 -22.91 -4.15
CA PRO A 79 -16.13 -23.73 -2.93
C PRO A 79 -17.26 -24.76 -2.98
N THR A 80 -16.97 -25.90 -3.57
CA THR A 80 -17.76 -27.12 -3.46
C THR A 80 -16.90 -28.17 -2.77
N PRO A 81 -17.46 -29.06 -1.94
CA PRO A 81 -16.72 -30.20 -1.43
C PRO A 81 -15.99 -30.89 -2.60
N THR A 82 -14.78 -31.40 -2.36
CA THR A 82 -13.93 -31.98 -3.42
C THR A 82 -14.73 -33.00 -4.24
N ARG A 83 -14.36 -33.18 -5.52
CA ARG A 83 -15.08 -34.11 -6.39
C ARG A 83 -15.08 -35.52 -5.78
N GLU A 84 -13.95 -35.90 -5.19
CA GLU A 84 -13.71 -37.15 -4.46
C GLU A 84 -14.62 -37.24 -3.24
N TYR A 85 -14.75 -36.17 -2.45
CA TYR A 85 -15.65 -36.14 -1.31
C TYR A 85 -17.13 -36.20 -1.73
N ARG A 86 -17.51 -35.52 -2.82
CA ARG A 86 -18.87 -35.58 -3.38
C ARG A 86 -19.19 -36.98 -3.89
N GLN A 87 -18.25 -37.61 -4.59
CA GLN A 87 -18.37 -38.98 -5.07
C GLN A 87 -18.44 -39.97 -3.90
N HIS A 88 -17.55 -39.85 -2.91
CA HIS A 88 -17.56 -40.67 -1.70
C HIS A 88 -18.86 -40.50 -0.90
N ARG A 89 -19.40 -39.28 -0.77
CA ARG A 89 -20.70 -39.03 -0.12
C ARG A 89 -21.87 -39.60 -0.93
N LYS A 90 -21.81 -39.51 -2.26
CA LYS A 90 -22.83 -40.08 -3.17
C LYS A 90 -22.77 -41.61 -3.15
N LEU A 91 -21.57 -42.19 -3.12
CA LEU A 91 -21.30 -43.61 -2.96
C LEU A 91 -21.74 -44.10 -1.59
N LEU A 92 -21.38 -43.44 -0.49
CA LEU A 92 -21.89 -43.75 0.84
C LEU A 92 -23.42 -43.74 0.87
N ARG A 93 -24.08 -42.74 0.27
CA ARG A 93 -25.55 -42.71 0.18
C ARG A 93 -26.12 -43.87 -0.65
N ALA A 94 -25.42 -44.30 -1.70
CA ALA A 94 -25.82 -45.42 -2.55
C ALA A 94 -25.53 -46.79 -1.91
N THR A 95 -24.41 -46.95 -1.22
CA THR A 95 -23.89 -48.21 -0.66
C THR A 95 -24.45 -48.49 0.74
N THR A 96 -24.68 -47.46 1.56
CA THR A 96 -25.28 -47.65 2.91
C THR A 96 -26.79 -47.84 2.88
N GLY A 97 -27.43 -47.70 1.71
CA GLY A 97 -28.88 -47.86 1.58
C GLY A 97 -29.67 -46.99 2.56
N VAL A 98 -29.13 -45.84 2.99
CA VAL A 98 -29.86 -44.88 3.82
C VAL A 98 -30.79 -44.09 2.91
N ALA A 99 -31.80 -44.77 2.34
CA ALA A 99 -33.14 -44.25 2.49
C ALA A 99 -33.34 -44.10 4.01
N SER A 100 -33.83 -42.95 4.46
CA SER A 100 -34.17 -42.67 5.86
C SER A 100 -34.59 -43.95 6.58
N ARG A 101 -33.68 -44.57 7.34
CA ARG A 101 -34.00 -45.80 8.05
C ARG A 101 -35.10 -45.45 9.04
N PRO A 102 -36.25 -46.14 9.07
CA PRO A 102 -37.19 -45.97 10.16
C PRO A 102 -36.44 -46.37 11.43
N ALA A 103 -36.36 -45.44 12.38
CA ALA A 103 -35.67 -45.66 13.63
C ALA A 103 -36.23 -46.93 14.30
N ILE A 104 -35.40 -47.95 14.47
CA ILE A 104 -35.71 -49.09 15.31
C ILE A 104 -35.93 -48.54 16.72
N ARG A 105 -37.19 -48.55 17.16
CA ARG A 105 -37.62 -48.23 18.52
C ARG A 105 -37.16 -49.37 19.44
N ILE A 106 -36.20 -49.08 20.30
CA ILE A 106 -36.09 -49.78 21.59
C ILE A 106 -36.17 -48.71 22.68
N ILE A 107 -37.38 -48.18 22.89
CA ILE A 107 -37.79 -47.51 24.12
C ILE A 107 -39.26 -47.90 24.32
N PRO A 108 -39.66 -48.46 25.49
CA PRO A 108 -41.03 -48.86 25.74
C PRO A 108 -41.98 -47.66 25.67
N GLU A 109 -43.21 -47.94 25.26
CA GLU A 109 -44.29 -46.98 25.04
C GLU A 109 -44.45 -45.99 26.20
N ARG A 110 -44.06 -44.74 25.96
CA ARG A 110 -44.80 -43.59 26.46
C ARG A 110 -45.10 -42.69 25.28
N GLU A 111 -46.34 -42.73 24.84
CA GLU A 111 -46.96 -41.66 24.09
C GLU A 111 -46.93 -40.38 24.93
N ALA A 112 -45.95 -39.53 24.66
CA ALA A 112 -45.98 -38.11 24.96
C ALA A 112 -45.10 -37.42 23.92
N GLY A 113 -45.62 -36.36 23.31
CA GLY A 113 -45.13 -35.76 22.07
C GLY A 113 -43.61 -35.71 21.93
N ARG A 114 -43.11 -36.26 20.81
CA ARG A 114 -41.78 -35.88 20.32
C ARG A 114 -41.82 -34.40 20.00
N VAL A 115 -41.40 -33.60 20.97
CA VAL A 115 -40.97 -32.22 20.73
C VAL A 115 -39.78 -32.34 19.78
N VAL A 116 -40.00 -32.04 18.50
CA VAL A 116 -38.89 -31.60 17.65
C VAL A 116 -38.38 -30.37 18.36
N ILE A 117 -37.21 -30.45 18.99
CA ILE A 117 -36.53 -29.26 19.48
C ILE A 117 -35.96 -28.63 18.21
N PRO A 118 -36.59 -27.59 17.62
CA PRO A 118 -35.89 -26.83 16.57
C PRO A 118 -34.57 -26.37 17.19
N ILE A 119 -33.47 -26.41 16.43
CA ILE A 119 -32.25 -25.71 16.87
C ILE A 119 -32.71 -24.28 17.17
N PRO A 120 -32.80 -23.86 18.45
CA PRO A 120 -33.67 -22.74 18.81
C PRO A 120 -33.07 -21.39 18.43
N ILE A 121 -31.85 -21.39 17.89
CA ILE A 121 -31.08 -20.21 17.58
C ILE A 121 -30.72 -20.29 16.10
N PRO A 122 -31.42 -19.58 15.20
CA PRO A 122 -30.95 -19.43 13.83
C PRO A 122 -29.56 -18.80 13.86
N ILE A 123 -28.56 -19.50 13.30
CA ILE A 123 -27.21 -18.93 13.16
C ILE A 123 -27.34 -17.69 12.28
N PRO A 124 -26.88 -16.50 12.72
CA PRO A 124 -26.92 -15.30 11.91
C PRO A 124 -26.26 -15.55 10.55
N ARG A 125 -26.98 -15.29 9.45
CA ARG A 125 -26.36 -15.34 8.13
C ARG A 125 -25.48 -14.11 7.97
N ILE A 126 -24.18 -14.34 7.83
CA ILE A 126 -23.24 -13.27 7.51
C ILE A 126 -23.48 -12.89 6.04
N ILE A 127 -23.85 -11.63 5.80
CA ILE A 127 -23.97 -11.06 4.46
C ILE A 127 -22.56 -10.73 3.97
N GLY A 128 -22.22 -11.16 2.76
CA GLY A 128 -20.93 -10.90 2.16
C GLY A 128 -20.76 -11.59 0.82
N SER A 129 -19.66 -11.29 0.17
CA SER A 129 -19.29 -11.82 -1.15
C SER A 129 -17.97 -12.57 -1.06
N ARG A 130 -17.91 -13.76 -1.66
CA ARG A 130 -16.63 -14.42 -1.95
C ARG A 130 -16.02 -13.79 -3.20
N VAL A 131 -14.70 -13.60 -3.16
CA VAL A 131 -13.92 -13.02 -4.25
C VAL A 131 -12.66 -13.84 -4.52
N LEU A 132 -12.11 -13.73 -5.73
CA LEU A 132 -10.73 -14.12 -6.03
C LEU A 132 -9.85 -12.88 -6.09
N MET A 133 -8.63 -12.98 -5.57
CA MET A 133 -7.67 -11.88 -5.58
C MET A 133 -6.23 -12.41 -5.60
N TRP A 134 -5.32 -11.66 -6.23
CA TRP A 134 -3.89 -11.89 -6.04
C TRP A 134 -3.56 -11.75 -4.55
N LYS A 135 -2.71 -12.64 -4.05
CA LYS A 135 -2.17 -12.48 -2.71
C LYS A 135 -1.21 -11.30 -2.69
N GLN A 136 -0.21 -11.29 -3.58
CA GLN A 136 0.75 -10.19 -3.70
C GLN A 136 0.76 -9.66 -5.13
N ASP A 137 1.92 -9.26 -5.64
CA ASP A 137 2.15 -8.93 -7.03
C ASP A 137 2.07 -10.18 -7.93
N PRO A 138 1.60 -10.10 -9.19
CA PRO A 138 1.52 -11.24 -10.10
C PRO A 138 2.87 -11.96 -10.34
N SER A 139 4.00 -11.26 -10.15
CA SER A 139 5.33 -11.86 -10.24
C SER A 139 5.69 -12.75 -9.04
N VAL A 140 5.01 -12.62 -7.90
CA VAL A 140 5.19 -13.48 -6.71
C VAL A 140 4.34 -14.75 -6.84
N SER A 141 4.69 -15.56 -7.84
CA SER A 141 3.87 -16.70 -8.25
C SER A 141 3.77 -17.82 -7.19
N GLU A 142 4.70 -17.87 -6.23
CA GLU A 142 4.73 -18.90 -5.18
C GLU A 142 3.45 -18.92 -4.35
N ILE A 143 2.98 -17.75 -3.91
CA ILE A 143 1.80 -17.64 -3.04
C ILE A 143 0.50 -17.50 -3.83
N GLY A 144 0.57 -16.98 -5.06
CA GLY A 144 -0.50 -17.01 -6.06
C GLY A 144 -1.77 -16.24 -5.71
N ILE A 145 -2.93 -16.86 -5.95
CA ILE A 145 -4.26 -16.26 -5.79
C ILE A 145 -4.96 -16.90 -4.60
N ARG A 146 -5.73 -16.09 -3.85
CA ARG A 146 -6.59 -16.58 -2.76
C ARG A 146 -8.06 -16.32 -3.02
N LYS A 147 -8.87 -17.09 -2.30
CA LYS A 147 -10.27 -16.76 -2.05
C LYS A 147 -10.32 -15.88 -0.82
N ALA A 148 -11.08 -14.80 -0.88
CA ALA A 148 -11.39 -13.98 0.28
C ALA A 148 -12.89 -13.87 0.46
N PHE A 149 -13.33 -13.64 1.69
CA PHE A 149 -14.71 -13.31 2.00
C PHE A 149 -14.76 -11.86 2.46
N LEU A 150 -15.50 -11.03 1.73
CA LEU A 150 -15.70 -9.62 2.06
C LEU A 150 -17.05 -9.49 2.77
N PRO A 151 -17.07 -9.15 4.08
CA PRO A 151 -18.32 -8.95 4.79
C PRO A 151 -18.99 -7.64 4.33
N GLY A 152 -20.33 -7.64 4.32
CA GLY A 152 -21.15 -6.51 3.89
C GLY A 152 -21.71 -6.67 2.48
N LEU A 153 -22.63 -5.77 2.12
CA LEU A 153 -23.26 -5.78 0.80
C LEU A 153 -22.35 -5.15 -0.25
N MET A 154 -22.08 -5.88 -1.33
CA MET A 154 -21.36 -5.39 -2.50
C MET A 154 -22.28 -5.38 -3.72
N LEU A 155 -22.40 -4.22 -4.38
CA LEU A 155 -23.24 -4.02 -5.55
C LEU A 155 -22.43 -4.13 -6.86
N ALA A 156 -23.13 -4.37 -7.97
CA ALA A 156 -22.53 -4.51 -9.30
C ALA A 156 -21.71 -3.28 -9.72
N GLY A 157 -20.64 -3.53 -10.48
CA GLY A 157 -19.52 -2.62 -10.66
C GLY A 157 -18.87 -2.41 -9.30
N PRO A 158 -18.09 -3.40 -8.81
CA PRO A 158 -17.94 -3.69 -7.38
C PRO A 158 -17.88 -2.39 -6.57
N LYS A 159 -18.95 -2.16 -5.80
CA LYS A 159 -19.12 -0.91 -5.06
C LYS A 159 -19.86 -1.12 -3.76
N ASP A 160 -19.62 -0.20 -2.84
CA ASP A 160 -20.38 -0.03 -1.60
C ASP A 160 -20.45 1.47 -1.25
N SER A 161 -20.82 1.80 -0.01
CA SER A 161 -20.96 3.19 0.42
C SER A 161 -19.66 3.99 0.46
N ARG A 162 -18.49 3.35 0.38
CA ARG A 162 -17.20 4.01 0.49
C ARG A 162 -16.31 3.88 -0.74
N ILE A 163 -16.54 2.85 -1.57
CA ILE A 163 -15.72 2.53 -2.74
C ILE A 163 -16.62 2.36 -3.96
N SER A 164 -16.23 2.96 -5.08
CA SER A 164 -16.89 2.76 -6.38
C SER A 164 -15.85 2.48 -7.45
N ILE A 165 -15.81 1.25 -7.97
CA ILE A 165 -14.98 0.92 -9.14
C ILE A 165 -15.57 1.61 -10.37
N GLN A 166 -14.72 2.30 -11.11
CA GLN A 166 -15.07 3.06 -12.32
C GLN A 166 -14.54 2.38 -13.58
N GLY A 167 -15.25 2.58 -14.68
CA GLY A 167 -14.94 2.00 -15.99
C GLY A 167 -15.68 0.68 -16.27
N LEU A 168 -15.46 0.15 -17.48
CA LEU A 168 -15.94 -1.16 -17.90
C LEU A 168 -14.79 -2.17 -17.82
N PRO A 169 -15.06 -3.46 -17.54
CA PRO A 169 -16.37 -4.13 -17.53
C PRO A 169 -17.17 -3.97 -16.22
N LEU A 170 -18.49 -3.89 -16.34
CA LEU A 170 -19.40 -3.93 -15.18
C LEU A 170 -19.48 -5.37 -14.64
N VAL A 171 -18.81 -5.65 -13.53
CA VAL A 171 -18.86 -6.98 -12.88
C VAL A 171 -20.08 -7.07 -11.98
N SER A 172 -20.92 -8.08 -12.19
CA SER A 172 -22.11 -8.34 -11.37
C SER A 172 -21.92 -9.59 -10.52
N PRO A 173 -22.52 -9.65 -9.31
CA PRO A 173 -22.45 -10.85 -8.50
C PRO A 173 -23.17 -12.01 -9.19
N ASN A 174 -22.71 -13.23 -8.94
CA ASN A 174 -23.42 -14.44 -9.33
C ASN A 174 -24.65 -14.69 -8.43
N ALA A 175 -25.38 -15.78 -8.69
CA ALA A 175 -26.58 -16.14 -7.92
C ALA A 175 -26.35 -16.38 -6.42
N MET A 176 -25.10 -16.54 -5.97
CA MET A 176 -24.70 -16.67 -4.56
C MET A 176 -24.20 -15.36 -3.96
N ALA A 177 -24.35 -14.23 -4.67
CA ALA A 177 -23.80 -12.93 -4.30
C ALA A 177 -22.26 -12.86 -4.30
N ASP A 178 -21.58 -13.74 -5.06
CA ASP A 178 -20.11 -13.74 -5.14
C ASP A 178 -19.60 -13.17 -6.46
N TYR A 179 -18.34 -12.73 -6.44
CA TYR A 179 -17.63 -12.17 -7.58
C TYR A 179 -16.40 -13.02 -7.87
N ILE A 180 -16.58 -14.07 -8.68
CA ILE A 180 -15.57 -15.08 -8.95
C ILE A 180 -15.20 -14.99 -10.43
N GLU A 181 -14.16 -14.21 -10.71
CA GLU A 181 -13.74 -13.87 -12.06
C GLU A 181 -12.44 -14.60 -12.45
N THR A 182 -12.20 -14.71 -13.76
CA THR A 182 -11.01 -15.39 -14.28
C THR A 182 -9.74 -14.54 -14.08
N PRO A 183 -8.69 -15.06 -13.41
CA PRO A 183 -7.45 -14.31 -13.22
C PRO A 183 -6.86 -13.73 -14.51
N GLY A 184 -6.40 -12.49 -14.44
CA GLY A 184 -5.80 -11.78 -15.57
C GLY A 184 -6.79 -11.10 -16.51
N THR A 185 -8.11 -11.23 -16.30
CA THR A 185 -9.12 -10.44 -17.02
C THR A 185 -9.40 -9.10 -16.34
N GLN A 186 -10.09 -8.18 -17.04
CA GLN A 186 -10.43 -6.87 -16.48
C GLN A 186 -11.47 -6.98 -15.36
N GLU A 187 -12.37 -7.97 -15.44
CA GLU A 187 -13.34 -8.30 -14.40
C GLU A 187 -12.63 -8.73 -13.11
N PHE A 188 -11.60 -9.57 -13.23
CA PHE A 188 -10.78 -9.96 -12.09
C PHE A 188 -10.02 -8.77 -11.51
N ASP A 189 -9.43 -7.91 -12.36
CA ASP A 189 -8.75 -6.70 -11.91
C ASP A 189 -9.71 -5.83 -11.07
N ALA A 190 -10.96 -5.65 -11.53
CA ALA A 190 -11.98 -4.88 -10.80
C ALA A 190 -12.29 -5.46 -9.42
N VAL A 191 -12.50 -6.77 -9.34
CA VAL A 191 -12.82 -7.46 -8.09
C VAL A 191 -11.62 -7.48 -7.13
N HIS A 192 -10.42 -7.75 -7.66
CA HIS A 192 -9.18 -7.75 -6.89
C HIS A 192 -8.90 -6.36 -6.30
N THR A 193 -8.88 -5.30 -7.11
CA THR A 193 -8.59 -3.95 -6.62
C THR A 193 -9.62 -3.51 -5.59
N PHE A 194 -10.92 -3.75 -5.81
CA PHE A 194 -11.94 -3.48 -4.80
C PHE A 194 -11.65 -4.21 -3.49
N ALA A 195 -11.32 -5.51 -3.57
CA ALA A 195 -11.05 -6.33 -2.39
C ALA A 195 -9.86 -5.80 -1.58
N VAL A 196 -8.78 -5.37 -2.24
CA VAL A 196 -7.62 -4.79 -1.57
C VAL A 196 -7.99 -3.47 -0.87
N VAL A 197 -8.66 -2.54 -1.56
CA VAL A 197 -9.11 -1.27 -0.97
C VAL A 197 -10.02 -1.52 0.25
N ARG A 198 -10.97 -2.45 0.13
CA ARG A 198 -11.89 -2.83 1.23
C ARG A 198 -11.16 -3.47 2.41
N GLN A 199 -10.18 -4.33 2.16
CA GLN A 199 -9.35 -4.94 3.21
C GLN A 199 -8.49 -3.89 3.92
N MET A 200 -7.91 -2.94 3.18
CA MET A 200 -7.13 -1.83 3.74
C MET A 200 -7.99 -0.92 4.62
N LEU A 201 -9.20 -0.56 4.17
CA LEU A 201 -10.15 0.18 4.98
C LEU A 201 -10.54 -0.55 6.27
N THR A 202 -10.69 -1.87 6.19
CA THR A 202 -11.01 -2.71 7.36
C THR A 202 -9.84 -2.75 8.33
N LEU A 203 -8.62 -2.90 7.84
CA LEU A 203 -7.40 -2.86 8.66
C LEU A 203 -7.25 -1.50 9.37
N ALA A 204 -7.40 -0.39 8.65
CA ALA A 204 -7.35 0.95 9.23
C ALA A 204 -8.46 1.19 10.27
N GLN A 205 -9.67 0.68 10.03
CA GLN A 205 -10.76 0.75 11.00
C GLN A 205 -10.43 -0.05 12.28
N ARG A 206 -9.85 -1.25 12.14
CA ARG A 206 -9.39 -2.05 13.30
C ARG A 206 -8.30 -1.31 14.09
N ALA A 207 -7.31 -0.74 13.40
CA ALA A 207 -6.24 0.06 13.99
C ALA A 207 -6.75 1.28 14.80
N ARG A 208 -7.95 1.77 14.47
CA ARG A 208 -8.63 2.88 15.14
C ARG A 208 -9.71 2.44 16.13
N GLY A 209 -9.66 1.20 16.63
CA GLY A 209 -10.61 0.70 17.62
C GLY A 209 -12.05 0.60 17.09
N GLY A 210 -12.22 0.39 15.78
CA GLY A 210 -13.52 0.30 15.13
C GLY A 210 -14.01 1.62 14.51
N ALA A 211 -13.34 2.75 14.75
CA ALA A 211 -13.70 4.01 14.15
C ALA A 211 -13.36 4.04 12.64
N VAL A 212 -14.34 4.40 11.82
CA VAL A 212 -14.19 4.55 10.37
C VAL A 212 -13.31 5.76 10.07
N ALA A 213 -12.22 5.59 9.30
CA ALA A 213 -11.43 6.71 8.81
C ALA A 213 -12.24 7.44 7.73
N PRO A 214 -12.57 8.73 7.88
CA PRO A 214 -13.30 9.46 6.85
C PRO A 214 -12.40 9.65 5.62
N TRP A 215 -12.99 9.80 4.44
CA TRP A 215 -12.26 10.46 3.35
C TRP A 215 -12.15 11.95 3.65
N GLN A 216 -11.08 12.60 3.19
CA GLN A 216 -10.85 14.01 3.53
C GLN A 216 -12.04 14.90 3.14
N TRP A 217 -12.69 14.62 2.01
CA TRP A 217 -13.87 15.35 1.53
C TRP A 217 -15.18 14.99 2.25
N ASN A 218 -15.19 14.01 3.16
CA ASN A 218 -16.41 13.62 3.85
C ASN A 218 -16.80 14.67 4.91
N SER A 219 -18.08 15.04 4.92
CA SER A 219 -18.69 15.96 5.87
C SER A 219 -20.13 15.54 6.16
N ALA A 220 -20.86 16.31 6.98
CA ALA A 220 -22.29 16.06 7.21
C ALA A 220 -23.13 16.12 5.91
N SER A 221 -22.65 16.82 4.88
CA SER A 221 -23.36 17.01 3.60
C SER A 221 -22.69 16.29 2.42
N ASN A 222 -21.51 15.69 2.62
CA ASN A 222 -20.79 14.97 1.57
C ASN A 222 -20.35 13.60 2.11
N THR A 223 -20.96 12.54 1.59
CA THR A 223 -20.61 11.15 1.92
C THR A 223 -20.14 10.39 0.69
N ASP A 224 -19.57 11.10 -0.29
CA ASP A 224 -19.14 10.50 -1.54
C ASP A 224 -18.10 9.40 -1.30
N ALA A 225 -18.28 8.29 -2.01
CA ALA A 225 -17.31 7.21 -2.10
C ALA A 225 -16.07 7.65 -2.88
N ILE A 226 -14.93 6.99 -2.62
CA ILE A 226 -13.76 7.12 -3.47
C ILE A 226 -13.99 6.37 -4.80
N SER A 227 -13.68 7.02 -5.90
CA SER A 227 -13.72 6.43 -7.24
C SER A 227 -12.42 5.69 -7.53
N VAL A 228 -12.48 4.49 -8.10
CA VAL A 228 -11.29 3.67 -8.36
C VAL A 228 -11.20 3.34 -9.86
N PHE A 229 -10.22 3.91 -10.55
CA PHE A 229 -9.98 3.71 -11.97
C PHE A 229 -8.83 2.72 -12.18
N LEU A 230 -9.13 1.55 -12.73
CA LEU A 230 -8.17 0.45 -12.88
C LEU A 230 -7.15 0.67 -14.00
N ARG A 231 -7.53 1.47 -15.00
CA ARG A 231 -6.84 1.70 -16.27
C ARG A 231 -7.01 3.15 -16.71
N ALA A 232 -6.52 4.07 -15.89
CA ALA A 232 -6.66 5.51 -16.07
C ALA A 232 -5.87 6.07 -17.27
N GLY A 233 -4.89 5.31 -17.78
CA GLY A 233 -4.10 5.68 -18.96
C GLY A 233 -2.87 4.79 -19.14
N VAL A 234 -2.01 5.15 -20.10
CA VAL A 234 -0.78 4.40 -20.42
C VAL A 234 0.45 5.15 -19.89
N THR A 235 0.91 4.78 -18.69
CA THR A 235 2.11 5.36 -18.07
C THR A 235 2.57 4.46 -16.91
N PRO A 236 3.88 4.37 -16.58
CA PRO A 236 4.34 3.69 -15.38
C PRO A 236 4.04 4.52 -14.13
N ASN A 237 2.78 4.53 -13.67
CA ASN A 237 2.39 5.25 -12.46
C ASN A 237 1.14 4.65 -11.79
N ALA A 238 0.88 5.08 -10.56
CA ALA A 238 -0.40 5.00 -9.86
C ALA A 238 -0.48 6.21 -8.90
N PHE A 239 -1.69 6.67 -8.57
CA PHE A 239 -1.84 7.74 -7.59
C PHE A 239 -3.22 7.85 -6.95
N TYR A 240 -3.25 8.44 -5.76
CA TYR A 240 -4.42 9.05 -5.13
C TYR A 240 -4.58 10.52 -5.54
N SER A 241 -5.81 10.99 -5.68
CA SER A 241 -6.15 12.42 -5.87
C SER A 241 -7.31 12.81 -4.96
N ARG A 242 -7.08 13.84 -4.13
CA ARG A 242 -8.12 14.42 -3.27
C ARG A 242 -9.19 15.12 -4.09
N ASN A 243 -8.82 15.98 -5.04
CA ASN A 243 -9.79 16.77 -5.82
C ASN A 243 -10.66 15.90 -6.71
N LEU A 244 -10.09 14.87 -7.33
CA LEU A 244 -10.84 13.90 -8.13
C LEU A 244 -11.57 12.86 -7.28
N LYS A 245 -11.34 12.84 -5.96
CA LYS A 245 -11.85 11.82 -5.03
C LYS A 245 -11.55 10.41 -5.54
N ALA A 246 -10.33 10.18 -6.02
CA ALA A 246 -10.02 9.02 -6.84
C ALA A 246 -8.69 8.32 -6.55
N LEU A 247 -8.68 7.01 -6.75
CA LEU A 247 -7.47 6.22 -7.01
C LEU A 247 -7.38 5.99 -8.52
N LYS A 248 -6.22 6.27 -9.12
CA LYS A 248 -5.95 6.08 -10.54
C LYS A 248 -4.77 5.12 -10.71
N PHE A 249 -5.05 3.96 -11.30
CA PHE A 249 -4.07 2.96 -11.66
C PHE A 249 -3.84 2.96 -13.17
N PHE A 250 -2.60 2.82 -13.58
CA PHE A 250 -2.19 2.85 -14.99
C PHE A 250 -1.57 1.53 -15.40
N PHE A 251 -1.31 1.43 -16.70
CA PHE A 251 -0.64 0.29 -17.29
C PHE A 251 0.40 0.72 -18.29
N PHE A 252 1.41 -0.11 -18.49
CA PHE A 252 2.49 0.21 -19.41
C PHE A 252 3.17 -1.07 -19.90
N THR A 253 3.86 -0.95 -21.03
CA THR A 253 4.82 -1.97 -21.45
C THR A 253 6.19 -1.57 -20.94
N LYS A 254 6.97 -2.54 -20.45
CA LYS A 254 8.37 -2.30 -20.05
C LYS A 254 9.11 -1.50 -21.15
N PRO A 255 9.75 -0.35 -20.81
CA PRO A 255 10.47 0.46 -21.78
C PRO A 255 11.49 -0.35 -22.57
N GLY A 256 11.53 -0.15 -23.89
CA GLY A 256 12.46 -0.84 -24.79
C GLY A 256 12.09 -2.28 -25.15
N SER A 257 10.90 -2.76 -24.75
CA SER A 257 10.45 -4.13 -25.09
C SER A 257 9.92 -4.25 -26.51
N PRO A 258 10.01 -5.43 -27.15
CA PRO A 258 9.45 -5.66 -28.48
C PRO A 258 7.92 -5.57 -28.50
N PRO A 259 7.30 -5.30 -29.66
CA PRO A 259 5.85 -5.34 -29.82
C PRO A 259 5.25 -6.68 -29.35
N GLY A 260 4.10 -6.62 -28.68
CA GLY A 260 3.42 -7.80 -28.13
C GLY A 260 3.91 -8.25 -26.75
N THR A 261 4.88 -7.56 -26.16
CA THR A 261 5.27 -7.80 -24.76
C THR A 261 4.09 -7.53 -23.82
N PRO A 262 3.80 -8.44 -22.87
CA PRO A 262 2.74 -8.25 -21.89
C PRO A 262 2.85 -6.90 -21.16
N GLN A 263 1.70 -6.28 -20.91
CA GLN A 263 1.62 -5.03 -20.17
C GLN A 263 1.59 -5.32 -18.66
N VAL A 264 2.25 -4.45 -17.91
CA VAL A 264 2.15 -4.38 -16.45
C VAL A 264 0.95 -3.52 -16.10
N PHE A 265 0.12 -4.00 -15.17
CA PHE A 265 -1.08 -3.29 -14.70
C PHE A 265 -0.93 -3.01 -13.20
N THR A 266 -0.77 -1.75 -12.83
CA THR A 266 -0.55 -1.36 -11.42
C THR A 266 -1.69 -1.76 -10.49
N CYS A 267 -2.92 -1.83 -11.00
CA CYS A 267 -4.09 -2.27 -10.25
C CYS A 267 -4.05 -3.76 -9.83
N ARG A 268 -3.14 -4.56 -10.40
CA ARG A 268 -2.93 -5.98 -10.05
C ARG A 268 -1.96 -6.18 -8.90
N SER A 269 -1.15 -5.17 -8.60
CA SER A 269 -0.19 -5.24 -7.50
C SER A 269 -0.92 -4.94 -6.20
N PHE A 270 -0.96 -5.94 -5.32
CA PHE A 270 -1.55 -5.80 -3.99
C PHE A 270 -0.90 -4.64 -3.20
N ASP A 271 0.43 -4.52 -3.29
CA ASP A 271 1.19 -3.45 -2.64
C ASP A 271 0.83 -2.07 -3.19
N ILE A 272 0.81 -1.89 -4.52
CA ILE A 272 0.51 -0.58 -5.11
C ILE A 272 -0.92 -0.16 -4.73
N VAL A 273 -1.90 -1.06 -4.82
CA VAL A 273 -3.29 -0.73 -4.45
C VAL A 273 -3.39 -0.37 -2.96
N ALA A 274 -2.69 -1.09 -2.08
CA ALA A 274 -2.65 -0.79 -0.65
C ALA A 274 -1.95 0.55 -0.35
N HIS A 275 -0.84 0.86 -1.05
CA HIS A 275 -0.09 2.10 -0.94
C HIS A 275 -0.94 3.31 -1.31
N GLU A 276 -1.58 3.30 -2.48
CA GLU A 276 -2.43 4.42 -2.92
C GLU A 276 -3.67 4.58 -2.03
N THR A 277 -4.23 3.47 -1.55
CA THR A 277 -5.32 3.54 -0.56
C THR A 277 -4.82 4.13 0.77
N GLY A 278 -3.57 3.86 1.14
CA GLY A 278 -2.89 4.42 2.30
C GLY A 278 -2.82 5.94 2.24
N HIS A 279 -2.51 6.52 1.08
CA HIS A 279 -2.57 7.97 0.89
C HIS A 279 -3.95 8.55 1.16
N ALA A 280 -5.01 7.94 0.60
CA ALA A 280 -6.38 8.39 0.84
C ALA A 280 -6.79 8.32 2.32
N ILE A 281 -6.33 7.28 3.04
CA ILE A 281 -6.56 7.13 4.48
C ILE A 281 -5.79 8.19 5.26
N LEU A 282 -4.50 8.40 4.94
CA LEU A 282 -3.67 9.40 5.62
C LEU A 282 -4.24 10.79 5.45
N ASP A 283 -4.67 11.11 4.23
CA ASP A 283 -5.29 12.40 3.92
C ASP A 283 -6.54 12.65 4.77
N GLY A 284 -7.39 11.63 4.95
CA GLY A 284 -8.53 11.70 5.86
C GLY A 284 -8.16 11.90 7.34
N LEU A 285 -6.97 11.46 7.78
CA LEU A 285 -6.51 11.56 9.16
C LEU A 285 -5.69 12.84 9.44
N LYS A 286 -4.88 13.26 8.47
CA LYS A 286 -3.97 14.41 8.52
C LYS A 286 -3.99 15.18 7.20
N PRO A 287 -5.09 15.88 6.88
CA PRO A 287 -5.22 16.61 5.62
C PRO A 287 -4.11 17.64 5.37
N GLY A 288 -3.58 18.23 6.44
CA GLY A 288 -2.52 19.24 6.36
C GLY A 288 -1.19 18.71 5.84
N TRP A 289 -0.95 17.39 5.84
CA TRP A 289 0.34 16.82 5.45
C TRP A 289 0.58 16.80 3.93
N LEU A 290 -0.47 16.96 3.11
CA LEU A 290 -0.33 17.08 1.65
C LEU A 290 0.26 18.43 1.21
N ASP A 291 0.22 19.46 2.05
CA ASP A 291 0.70 20.79 1.73
C ASP A 291 2.22 20.76 1.38
N PRO A 292 2.63 21.26 0.19
CA PRO A 292 4.04 21.30 -0.26
C PRO A 292 4.94 22.19 0.60
N SER A 293 4.36 23.10 1.38
CA SER A 293 5.07 23.98 2.30
C SER A 293 5.47 23.29 3.60
N ASN A 294 4.96 22.08 3.85
CA ASN A 294 5.46 21.27 4.94
C ASN A 294 6.94 20.93 4.75
N GLN A 295 7.63 20.70 5.86
CA GLN A 295 9.00 20.20 5.81
C GLN A 295 9.13 18.87 5.01
N PRO A 296 10.32 18.56 4.46
CA PRO A 296 10.56 17.35 3.67
C PRO A 296 10.18 16.04 4.38
N GLN A 297 10.43 15.91 5.69
CA GLN A 297 10.06 14.70 6.42
C GLN A 297 8.55 14.46 6.45
N THR A 298 7.71 15.50 6.40
CA THR A 298 6.25 15.31 6.31
C THR A 298 5.86 14.67 4.98
N GLY A 299 6.50 15.07 3.87
CA GLY A 299 6.35 14.38 2.58
C GLY A 299 6.88 12.93 2.63
N GLY A 300 8.03 12.72 3.28
CA GLY A 300 8.57 11.38 3.52
C GLY A 300 7.66 10.49 4.38
N LEU A 301 6.96 11.06 5.37
CA LEU A 301 5.96 10.35 6.16
C LEU A 301 4.76 9.95 5.31
N HIS A 302 4.39 10.79 4.34
CA HIS A 302 3.27 10.53 3.44
C HIS A 302 3.54 9.30 2.56
N GLU A 303 4.72 9.23 1.96
CA GLU A 303 5.19 8.08 1.18
C GLU A 303 5.41 6.85 2.05
N SER A 304 6.04 7.02 3.21
CA SER A 304 6.29 5.91 4.12
C SER A 304 5.00 5.29 4.62
N PHE A 305 3.96 6.09 4.88
CA PHE A 305 2.67 5.53 5.29
C PHE A 305 2.02 4.68 4.20
N GLY A 306 2.16 5.05 2.92
CA GLY A 306 1.75 4.20 1.80
C GLY A 306 2.49 2.86 1.82
N ASP A 307 3.82 2.90 1.98
CA ASP A 307 4.66 1.70 2.05
C ASP A 307 4.27 0.80 3.24
N LEU A 308 4.07 1.39 4.42
CA LEU A 308 3.64 0.68 5.62
C LEU A 308 2.23 0.11 5.46
N CYS A 309 1.32 0.77 4.75
CA CYS A 309 0.00 0.20 4.45
C CYS A 309 0.11 -1.08 3.63
N ALA A 310 0.99 -1.16 2.64
CA ALA A 310 1.25 -2.39 1.89
C ALA A 310 1.77 -3.51 2.81
N ILE A 311 2.84 -3.23 3.57
CA ILE A 311 3.48 -4.19 4.49
C ILE A 311 2.47 -4.72 5.52
N PHE A 312 1.76 -3.82 6.21
CA PHE A 312 0.84 -4.24 7.27
C PHE A 312 -0.47 -4.82 6.74
N LEU A 313 -0.89 -4.47 5.52
CA LEU A 313 -1.97 -5.20 4.86
C LEU A 313 -1.56 -6.64 4.59
N THR A 314 -0.34 -6.86 4.09
CA THR A 314 0.22 -8.21 3.91
C THR A 314 0.28 -8.98 5.23
N LEU A 315 0.80 -8.35 6.29
CA LEU A 315 0.87 -8.96 7.63
C LEU A 315 -0.49 -9.20 8.29
N SER A 316 -1.56 -8.60 7.77
CA SER A 316 -2.92 -8.86 8.26
C SER A 316 -3.56 -10.11 7.63
N GLN A 317 -2.89 -10.74 6.65
CA GLN A 317 -3.35 -11.95 5.98
C GLN A 317 -2.59 -13.17 6.51
N LEU A 318 -3.28 -14.04 7.25
CA LEU A 318 -2.65 -15.18 7.91
C LEU A 318 -1.89 -16.09 6.93
N ASP A 319 -2.44 -16.31 5.73
CA ASP A 319 -1.82 -17.17 4.71
C ASP A 319 -0.53 -16.57 4.13
N GLN A 320 -0.39 -15.24 4.13
CA GLN A 320 0.85 -14.58 3.74
C GLN A 320 1.87 -14.56 4.86
N VAL A 321 1.42 -14.34 6.10
CA VAL A 321 2.27 -14.42 7.28
C VAL A 321 2.90 -15.81 7.39
N GLU A 322 2.13 -16.88 7.18
CA GLU A 322 2.65 -18.26 7.09
C GLU A 322 3.73 -18.40 6.01
N ALA A 323 3.51 -17.81 4.82
CA ALA A 323 4.48 -17.84 3.74
C ALA A 323 5.77 -17.07 4.07
N VAL A 324 5.67 -15.89 4.70
CA VAL A 324 6.84 -15.12 5.17
C VAL A 324 7.66 -15.95 6.15
N ILE A 325 7.01 -16.57 7.14
CA ILE A 325 7.69 -17.42 8.11
C ILE A 325 8.40 -18.60 7.45
N ALA A 326 7.74 -19.27 6.50
CA ALA A 326 8.32 -20.39 5.77
C ALA A 326 9.52 -19.97 4.90
N GLN A 327 9.40 -18.85 4.19
CA GLN A 327 10.44 -18.32 3.30
C GLN A 327 11.70 -17.88 4.08
N THR A 328 11.49 -17.24 5.22
CA THR A 328 12.56 -16.61 6.01
C THR A 328 13.03 -17.42 7.20
N LYS A 329 12.43 -18.60 7.44
CA LYS A 329 12.63 -19.38 8.68
C LYS A 329 12.46 -18.51 9.93
N ALA A 330 11.47 -17.61 9.89
CA ALA A 330 11.16 -16.63 10.93
C ALA A 330 12.29 -15.62 11.23
N ASN A 331 13.16 -15.32 10.27
CA ASN A 331 14.10 -14.19 10.33
C ASN A 331 13.68 -13.09 9.33
N LEU A 332 13.05 -12.01 9.79
CA LEU A 332 12.50 -10.99 8.87
C LEU A 332 13.55 -10.21 8.07
N HIS A 333 14.84 -10.36 8.39
CA HIS A 333 15.95 -9.78 7.61
C HIS A 333 16.49 -10.74 6.52
N ASP A 334 15.91 -11.93 6.38
CA ASP A 334 16.13 -12.77 5.20
C ASP A 334 15.26 -12.27 4.05
N LYS A 335 15.72 -12.46 2.81
CA LYS A 335 14.99 -12.03 1.60
C LYS A 335 13.54 -12.54 1.60
N THR A 336 12.59 -11.64 1.39
CA THR A 336 11.16 -11.96 1.38
C THR A 336 10.36 -10.95 0.56
N PHE A 337 9.24 -11.41 -0.01
CA PHE A 337 8.26 -10.55 -0.70
C PHE A 337 7.60 -9.52 0.23
N LEU A 338 7.76 -9.65 1.56
CA LEU A 338 7.26 -8.65 2.50
C LEU A 338 8.09 -7.36 2.47
N ALA A 339 9.40 -7.48 2.27
CA ALA A 339 10.32 -6.35 2.29
C ALA A 339 10.45 -5.70 0.91
N ASP A 340 10.35 -6.48 -0.16
CA ASP A 340 10.39 -6.00 -1.54
C ASP A 340 9.02 -5.43 -1.95
N MET A 341 8.98 -4.17 -2.37
CA MET A 341 7.73 -3.50 -2.73
C MET A 341 7.55 -3.39 -4.24
N ALA A 342 6.36 -3.76 -4.73
CA ALA A 342 5.95 -3.59 -6.13
C ALA A 342 6.95 -4.22 -7.12
N GLU A 343 7.17 -5.52 -6.98
CA GLU A 343 8.25 -6.27 -7.63
C GLU A 343 8.14 -6.26 -9.17
N GLU A 344 6.98 -6.59 -9.74
CA GLU A 344 6.79 -6.57 -11.21
C GLU A 344 7.02 -5.17 -11.78
N PHE A 345 6.53 -4.14 -11.08
CA PHE A 345 6.72 -2.76 -11.49
C PHE A 345 8.20 -2.36 -11.46
N GLY A 346 8.90 -2.64 -10.36
CA GLY A 346 10.34 -2.37 -10.23
C GLY A 346 11.16 -3.10 -11.29
N LEU A 347 10.90 -4.38 -11.51
CA LEU A 347 11.56 -5.20 -12.54
C LEU A 347 11.29 -4.66 -13.95
N ALA A 348 10.07 -4.19 -14.21
CA ALA A 348 9.71 -3.56 -15.49
C ALA A 348 10.47 -2.24 -15.70
N LEU A 349 10.85 -1.54 -14.64
CA LEU A 349 11.72 -0.36 -14.69
C LEU A 349 13.23 -0.68 -14.59
N GLY A 350 13.60 -1.96 -14.53
CA GLY A 350 15.00 -2.40 -14.48
C GLY A 350 15.64 -2.35 -13.09
N ARG A 351 14.83 -2.29 -12.02
CA ARG A 351 15.31 -2.36 -10.63
C ARG A 351 15.47 -3.80 -10.16
N PRO A 352 16.44 -4.11 -9.27
CA PRO A 352 16.74 -5.48 -8.87
C PRO A 352 15.77 -6.07 -7.82
N ASN A 353 15.19 -5.26 -6.93
CA ASN A 353 14.43 -5.70 -5.74
C ASN A 353 13.09 -4.94 -5.61
N GLY A 354 12.32 -4.83 -6.69
CA GLY A 354 11.13 -3.97 -6.71
C GLY A 354 11.45 -2.47 -6.77
N LEU A 355 10.46 -1.63 -6.48
CA LEU A 355 10.62 -0.17 -6.46
C LEU A 355 11.46 0.30 -5.27
N ARG A 356 11.21 -0.30 -4.10
CA ARG A 356 11.84 -0.01 -2.81
C ARG A 356 11.96 -1.30 -2.00
N ASN A 357 12.84 -1.30 -1.01
CA ASN A 357 13.00 -2.40 -0.05
C ASN A 357 12.93 -1.87 1.39
N ALA A 358 12.02 -2.41 2.19
CA ALA A 358 11.78 -2.00 3.57
C ALA A 358 12.86 -2.51 4.55
N ASP A 359 13.56 -3.59 4.21
CA ASP A 359 14.72 -4.10 4.94
C ASP A 359 16.00 -3.40 4.47
N ASN A 360 16.20 -2.16 4.93
CA ASN A 360 17.33 -1.32 4.57
C ASN A 360 17.93 -0.62 5.80
N ASP A 361 19.18 -0.18 5.69
CA ASP A 361 19.92 0.48 6.77
C ASP A 361 20.07 2.00 6.60
N LEU A 362 19.28 2.62 5.71
CA LEU A 362 19.43 4.03 5.35
C LEU A 362 19.26 4.94 6.57
N LYS A 363 20.11 5.96 6.64
CA LYS A 363 20.05 7.02 7.64
C LYS A 363 19.64 8.34 7.02
N LEU A 364 19.14 9.27 7.85
CA LEU A 364 18.77 10.61 7.37
C LEU A 364 19.94 11.37 6.71
N SER A 365 21.19 11.17 7.14
CA SER A 365 22.35 11.81 6.49
C SER A 365 22.76 11.21 5.15
N GLU A 366 22.22 10.04 4.80
CA GLU A 366 22.62 9.27 3.61
C GLU A 366 21.64 9.43 2.43
N VAL A 367 20.51 10.11 2.66
CA VAL A 367 19.41 10.27 1.69
C VAL A 367 19.24 11.72 1.24
N THR A 368 18.64 11.90 0.07
CA THR A 368 18.29 13.24 -0.43
C THR A 368 17.01 13.75 0.25
N ASN A 369 16.62 15.00 -0.03
CA ASN A 369 15.32 15.54 0.40
C ASN A 369 14.16 15.11 -0.51
N GLU A 370 14.39 14.18 -1.44
CA GLU A 370 13.33 13.57 -2.24
C GLU A 370 12.46 12.68 -1.33
N VAL A 371 11.14 12.83 -1.48
CA VAL A 371 10.18 12.23 -0.53
C VAL A 371 10.25 10.71 -0.44
N HIS A 372 10.56 9.99 -1.51
CA HIS A 372 10.76 8.54 -1.47
C HIS A 372 12.12 8.15 -0.88
N ASP A 373 13.16 8.93 -1.14
CA ASP A 373 14.46 8.71 -0.51
C ASP A 373 14.32 8.86 1.02
N LEU A 374 13.66 9.93 1.48
CA LEU A 374 13.35 10.15 2.90
C LEU A 374 12.44 9.06 3.48
N SER A 375 11.42 8.62 2.74
CA SER A 375 10.46 7.64 3.23
C SER A 375 11.10 6.31 3.59
N GLN A 376 12.12 5.88 2.84
CA GLN A 376 12.80 4.62 3.08
C GLN A 376 13.49 4.57 4.46
N VAL A 377 13.97 5.70 4.98
CA VAL A 377 14.54 5.80 6.33
C VAL A 377 13.49 5.49 7.39
N PHE A 378 12.29 6.08 7.26
CA PHE A 378 11.22 5.85 8.23
C PHE A 378 10.61 4.44 8.07
N THR A 379 10.35 4.01 6.84
CA THR A 379 9.83 2.66 6.52
C THR A 379 10.77 1.60 7.06
N GLY A 380 12.08 1.71 6.80
CA GLY A 380 13.08 0.77 7.31
C GLY A 380 13.28 0.84 8.82
N GLY A 381 13.08 2.00 9.44
CA GLY A 381 13.04 2.12 10.91
C GLY A 381 11.88 1.34 11.52
N ILE A 382 10.68 1.44 10.93
CA ILE A 382 9.51 0.69 11.37
C ILE A 382 9.66 -0.82 11.09
N TYR A 383 10.24 -1.20 9.95
CA TYR A 383 10.50 -2.60 9.61
C TYR A 383 11.45 -3.26 10.61
N ASP A 384 12.52 -2.58 11.02
CA ASP A 384 13.40 -3.07 12.08
C ASP A 384 12.68 -3.17 13.43
N VAL A 385 11.81 -2.21 13.76
CA VAL A 385 11.00 -2.27 14.98
C VAL A 385 10.05 -3.47 14.95
N LEU A 386 9.44 -3.77 13.80
CA LEU A 386 8.65 -4.98 13.58
C LEU A 386 9.49 -6.24 13.84
N ALA A 387 10.68 -6.32 13.25
CA ALA A 387 11.58 -7.46 13.39
C ALA A 387 12.03 -7.66 14.85
N ASP A 388 12.38 -6.60 15.55
CA ASP A 388 12.76 -6.63 16.97
C ASP A 388 11.59 -7.08 17.86
N MET A 389 10.40 -6.50 17.67
CA MET A 389 9.19 -6.88 18.42
C MET A 389 8.82 -8.34 18.15
N PHE A 390 8.89 -8.78 16.90
CA PHE A 390 8.64 -10.17 16.53
C PHE A 390 9.64 -11.10 17.22
N ALA A 391 10.95 -10.87 17.05
CA ALA A 391 12.00 -11.67 17.68
C ALA A 391 11.86 -11.73 19.21
N PHE A 392 11.44 -10.64 19.84
CA PHE A 392 11.20 -10.58 21.29
C PHE A 392 9.96 -11.38 21.73
N GLU A 393 8.86 -11.30 20.99
CA GLU A 393 7.60 -11.98 21.32
C GLU A 393 7.59 -13.46 20.95
N ARG A 394 8.50 -13.88 20.06
CA ARG A 394 8.67 -15.26 19.63
C ARG A 394 9.01 -16.16 20.81
N LYS A 395 8.30 -17.30 20.85
CA LYS A 395 8.51 -18.38 21.80
C LYS A 395 8.22 -19.70 21.07
N PRO A 396 9.08 -20.15 20.14
CA PRO A 396 8.74 -21.23 19.20
C PRO A 396 8.42 -22.57 19.88
N GLY A 397 8.83 -22.79 21.14
CA GLY A 397 8.40 -23.95 21.93
C GLY A 397 6.99 -23.86 22.51
N LEU A 398 6.31 -22.72 22.38
CA LEU A 398 4.99 -22.44 22.99
C LEU A 398 4.00 -21.82 22.00
N ARG A 399 4.46 -20.96 21.10
CA ARG A 399 3.64 -20.14 20.21
C ARG A 399 3.99 -20.44 18.76
N ASP A 400 2.96 -20.45 17.92
CA ASP A 400 3.13 -20.49 16.46
C ASP A 400 3.68 -19.16 15.94
N ASP A 401 4.78 -19.20 15.19
CA ASP A 401 5.50 -18.00 14.74
C ASP A 401 4.63 -17.13 13.81
N ALA A 402 3.79 -17.73 12.95
CA ALA A 402 2.90 -16.97 12.08
C ALA A 402 1.84 -16.22 12.90
N ARG A 403 1.27 -16.86 13.92
CA ARG A 403 0.36 -16.18 14.86
C ARG A 403 1.04 -15.03 15.59
N VAL A 404 2.30 -15.19 16.03
CA VAL A 404 3.05 -14.11 16.68
C VAL A 404 3.26 -12.94 15.74
N LEU A 405 3.71 -13.21 14.50
CA LEU A 405 3.95 -12.16 13.51
C LEU A 405 2.68 -11.38 13.16
N LEU A 406 1.55 -12.07 13.01
CA LEU A 406 0.23 -11.45 12.83
C LEU A 406 -0.10 -10.49 13.97
N GLU A 407 0.02 -10.93 15.23
CA GLU A 407 -0.32 -10.10 16.41
C GLU A 407 0.61 -8.90 16.59
N VAL A 408 1.91 -9.08 16.33
CA VAL A 408 2.89 -7.99 16.37
C VAL A 408 2.59 -6.99 15.26
N GLY A 409 2.29 -7.46 14.04
CA GLY A 409 1.90 -6.63 12.90
C GLY A 409 0.64 -5.81 13.19
N GLU A 410 -0.41 -6.45 13.73
CA GLU A 410 -1.65 -5.77 14.12
C GLU A 410 -1.42 -4.68 15.18
N TYR A 411 -0.62 -4.99 16.21
CA TYR A 411 -0.30 -4.01 17.24
C TYR A 411 0.52 -2.83 16.69
N LEU A 412 1.57 -3.11 15.92
CA LEU A 412 2.49 -2.08 15.43
C LEU A 412 1.81 -1.16 14.40
N PHE A 413 0.98 -1.70 13.50
CA PHE A 413 0.17 -0.88 12.62
C PHE A 413 -0.79 0.03 13.41
N GLY A 414 -1.47 -0.52 14.42
CA GLY A 414 -2.31 0.25 15.35
C GLY A 414 -1.54 1.33 16.10
N LEU A 415 -0.30 1.05 16.50
CA LEU A 415 0.59 2.01 17.15
C LEU A 415 0.94 3.17 16.21
N ILE A 416 1.30 2.89 14.96
CA ILE A 416 1.64 3.89 13.94
C ILE A 416 0.44 4.78 13.62
N VAL A 417 -0.74 4.20 13.37
CA VAL A 417 -1.96 4.97 13.05
C VAL A 417 -2.34 5.90 14.20
N ARG A 418 -2.24 5.44 15.46
CA ARG A 418 -2.52 6.28 16.64
C ARG A 418 -1.43 7.34 16.84
N ALA A 419 -0.17 7.01 16.59
CA ALA A 419 0.93 7.96 16.67
C ALA A 419 0.79 9.09 15.63
N ILE A 420 0.43 8.74 14.39
CA ILE A 420 0.08 9.70 13.34
C ILE A 420 -1.10 10.55 13.79
N ALA A 421 -2.19 9.97 14.28
CA ALA A 421 -3.34 10.75 14.76
C ALA A 421 -2.96 11.76 15.86
N ALA A 422 -2.06 11.40 16.77
CA ALA A 422 -1.56 12.24 17.85
C ALA A 422 -0.46 13.25 17.45
N ALA A 423 0.10 13.13 16.24
CA ALA A 423 1.15 14.00 15.74
C ALA A 423 0.64 15.40 15.36
N PRO A 424 1.52 16.39 15.13
CA PRO A 424 1.13 17.71 14.63
C PRO A 424 0.25 17.65 13.38
N ALA A 425 -0.66 18.61 13.24
CA ALA A 425 -1.58 18.68 12.10
C ALA A 425 -0.88 19.03 10.77
N ALA A 426 0.29 19.66 10.85
CA ALA A 426 1.18 20.03 9.77
C ALA A 426 2.63 19.99 10.29
N ASN A 427 3.61 19.96 9.38
CA ASN A 427 5.05 19.94 9.69
C ASN A 427 5.49 18.83 10.65
N ALA A 428 4.84 17.68 10.64
CA ALA A 428 5.25 16.55 11.48
C ALA A 428 6.60 15.97 11.01
N THR A 429 7.48 15.68 11.97
CA THR A 429 8.74 14.97 11.75
C THR A 429 8.62 13.47 12.00
N PHE A 430 9.62 12.72 11.55
CA PHE A 430 9.82 11.33 11.98
C PHE A 430 9.98 11.22 13.51
N ALA A 431 10.66 12.19 14.13
CA ALA A 431 10.85 12.23 15.59
C ALA A 431 9.53 12.44 16.35
N ASP A 432 8.58 13.21 15.81
CA ASP A 432 7.25 13.37 16.42
C ASP A 432 6.50 12.05 16.45
N ILE A 433 6.51 11.30 15.33
CA ILE A 433 5.87 9.99 15.27
C ILE A 433 6.53 9.02 16.24
N ALA A 434 7.86 8.91 16.24
CA ALA A 434 8.58 8.05 17.17
C ALA A 434 8.25 8.37 18.64
N ASN A 435 8.20 9.66 19.02
CA ASN A 435 7.84 10.08 20.36
C ASN A 435 6.39 9.73 20.74
N GLN A 436 5.44 9.86 19.80
CA GLN A 436 4.06 9.43 20.04
C GLN A 436 4.00 7.90 20.19
N MET A 437 4.73 7.13 19.38
CA MET A 437 4.81 5.68 19.52
C MET A 437 5.36 5.26 20.90
N LEU A 438 6.39 5.93 21.42
CA LEU A 438 6.94 5.66 22.77
C LEU A 438 5.91 5.91 23.87
N THR A 439 5.18 7.02 23.76
CA THR A 439 4.14 7.44 24.72
C THR A 439 2.98 6.44 24.73
N ILE A 440 2.51 6.08 23.54
CA ILE A 440 1.38 5.17 23.36
C ILE A 440 1.76 3.75 23.79
N ALA A 441 2.94 3.25 23.40
CA ALA A 441 3.38 1.91 23.81
C ALA A 441 3.48 1.75 25.33
N HIS A 442 3.90 2.81 26.04
CA HIS A 442 3.86 2.83 27.49
C HIS A 442 2.43 2.79 28.04
N THR A 443 1.54 3.61 27.48
CA THR A 443 0.13 3.72 27.89
C THR A 443 -0.62 2.40 27.69
N ASP A 444 -0.30 1.69 26.61
CA ASP A 444 -0.82 0.35 26.30
C ASP A 444 -0.27 -0.75 27.24
N GLY A 445 0.64 -0.40 28.16
CA GLY A 445 1.25 -1.34 29.10
C GLY A 445 2.24 -2.31 28.46
N LYS A 446 2.82 -1.97 27.30
CA LYS A 446 3.82 -2.84 26.66
C LYS A 446 5.14 -2.86 27.44
N PRO A 447 5.91 -3.97 27.34
CA PRO A 447 7.23 -4.07 27.96
C PRO A 447 8.17 -2.94 27.51
N VAL A 448 9.12 -2.57 28.36
CA VAL A 448 10.09 -1.49 28.06
C VAL A 448 10.89 -1.75 26.79
N GLN A 449 11.09 -3.02 26.43
CA GLN A 449 11.75 -3.47 25.21
C GLN A 449 11.13 -2.84 23.96
N TYR A 450 9.80 -2.70 23.89
CA TYR A 450 9.13 -2.06 22.74
C TYR A 450 9.61 -0.62 22.54
N ARG A 451 9.77 0.13 23.64
CA ARG A 451 10.29 1.50 23.60
C ARG A 451 11.79 1.53 23.30
N ASN A 452 12.54 0.55 23.79
CA ASN A 452 13.95 0.42 23.46
C ASN A 452 14.13 0.15 21.96
N PHE A 453 13.32 -0.72 21.34
CA PHE A 453 13.35 -1.00 19.91
C PHE A 453 13.07 0.27 19.11
N ILE A 454 11.95 0.96 19.40
CA ILE A 454 11.58 2.22 18.74
C ILE A 454 12.73 3.24 18.85
N ARG A 455 13.21 3.51 20.07
CA ARG A 455 14.31 4.44 20.30
C ARG A 455 15.56 4.02 19.53
N ASN A 456 15.98 2.78 19.66
CA ASN A 456 17.25 2.30 19.12
C ASN A 456 17.24 2.37 17.59
N ARG A 457 16.18 1.88 16.94
CA ARG A 457 16.08 1.87 15.48
C ARG A 457 16.01 3.27 14.88
N PHE A 458 15.27 4.19 15.52
CA PHE A 458 15.29 5.59 15.10
C PHE A 458 16.56 6.34 15.49
N THR A 459 17.33 5.88 16.48
CA THR A 459 18.64 6.47 16.80
C THR A 459 19.71 6.08 15.78
N VAL A 460 19.81 4.79 15.42
CA VAL A 460 20.82 4.33 14.45
C VAL A 460 20.58 4.86 13.04
N ARG A 461 19.33 5.24 12.74
CA ARG A 461 18.92 5.93 11.50
C ARG A 461 19.04 7.45 11.56
N GLU A 462 19.59 7.97 12.65
CA GLU A 462 19.80 9.40 12.87
C GLU A 462 18.51 10.23 12.80
N VAL A 463 17.38 9.64 13.19
CA VAL A 463 16.11 10.36 13.32
C VAL A 463 16.03 11.08 14.65
N VAL A 464 16.54 10.44 15.71
CA VAL A 464 16.52 10.96 17.08
C VAL A 464 17.85 10.74 17.78
N VAL A 465 18.13 11.56 18.79
CA VAL A 465 19.25 11.35 19.72
C VAL A 465 18.75 10.57 20.92
N SER A 466 19.40 9.45 21.22
CA SER A 466 19.14 8.71 22.46
C SER A 466 19.74 9.45 23.66
N PRO A 467 18.94 9.82 24.68
CA PRO A 467 19.42 10.50 25.88
C PRO A 467 20.13 9.56 26.88
N THR A 468 20.09 8.26 26.61
CA THR A 468 20.75 7.21 27.41
C THR A 468 21.47 6.24 26.48
N PRO A 469 22.45 5.45 26.95
CA PRO A 469 23.06 4.40 26.13
C PRO A 469 22.01 3.44 25.56
N LEU A 470 22.21 2.95 24.33
CA LEU A 470 21.26 2.05 23.66
C LEU A 470 21.06 0.71 24.39
N THR A 471 22.00 0.34 25.27
CA THR A 471 21.94 -0.81 26.16
C THR A 471 21.13 -0.58 27.44
N ALA A 472 20.82 0.68 27.76
CA ALA A 472 20.01 1.04 28.92
C ALA A 472 18.54 1.24 28.52
N ASP A 473 17.64 0.98 29.46
CA ASP A 473 16.20 1.16 29.27
C ASP A 473 15.82 2.63 29.04
N HIS A 474 14.92 2.85 28.10
CA HIS A 474 14.31 4.15 27.86
C HIS A 474 13.37 4.52 29.01
N LYS A 475 13.58 5.70 29.60
CA LYS A 475 12.79 6.21 30.72
C LYS A 475 11.42 6.68 30.24
N VAL A 476 10.38 6.35 31.01
CA VAL A 476 9.00 6.82 30.76
C VAL A 476 8.97 8.35 30.69
N GLY A 477 8.23 8.91 29.72
CA GLY A 477 8.00 10.35 29.60
C GLY A 477 9.19 11.15 29.06
N MET A 478 10.30 10.49 28.75
CA MET A 478 11.49 11.16 28.21
C MET A 478 11.32 11.36 26.70
N LYS A 479 11.14 12.61 26.27
CA LYS A 479 11.08 12.96 24.84
C LYS A 479 12.45 12.81 24.19
N LEU A 480 12.51 12.17 23.04
CA LEU A 480 13.70 12.11 22.20
C LEU A 480 13.81 13.38 21.35
N MET A 481 15.00 13.97 21.31
CA MET A 481 15.29 15.11 20.45
C MET A 481 15.59 14.64 19.03
N PRO A 482 15.18 15.37 17.97
CA PRO A 482 15.63 15.11 16.61
C PRO A 482 17.16 15.11 16.53
N ALA A 483 17.76 14.23 15.71
CA ALA A 483 19.22 14.21 15.56
C ALA A 483 19.75 15.39 14.72
N PHE A 484 18.92 15.89 13.80
CA PHE A 484 19.21 17.06 12.98
C PHE A 484 18.26 18.19 13.34
N ALA A 485 18.78 19.43 13.33
CA ALA A 485 17.95 20.61 13.38
C ALA A 485 17.30 20.83 12.00
N GLU A 486 16.03 21.19 11.99
CA GLU A 486 15.32 21.51 10.74
C GLU A 486 15.87 22.82 10.14
N GLU A 487 16.32 22.75 8.89
CA GLU A 487 16.56 23.95 8.11
C GLU A 487 15.22 24.53 7.65
N LEU A 488 14.85 25.69 8.21
CA LEU A 488 13.62 26.38 7.86
C LEU A 488 13.61 26.75 6.37
N GLY A 489 12.53 26.40 5.68
CA GLY A 489 12.30 26.80 4.29
C GLY A 489 12.89 25.86 3.22
N VAL A 490 13.42 24.69 3.59
CA VAL A 490 13.79 23.66 2.61
C VAL A 490 12.53 23.10 1.96
N ALA A 491 12.40 23.31 0.65
CA ALA A 491 11.28 22.77 -0.12
C ALA A 491 11.36 21.25 -0.24
N GLN A 492 10.20 20.59 -0.28
CA GLN A 492 10.11 19.17 -0.58
C GLN A 492 10.53 18.92 -2.03
N ASP A 493 11.38 17.91 -2.27
CA ASP A 493 11.58 17.39 -3.61
C ASP A 493 10.61 16.24 -3.87
N ARG A 494 9.66 16.47 -4.79
CA ARG A 494 8.60 15.52 -5.11
C ARG A 494 8.79 14.85 -6.47
N ARG A 495 9.94 15.01 -7.14
CA ARG A 495 10.15 14.61 -8.55
C ARG A 495 10.00 13.10 -8.80
N GLY A 496 10.23 12.26 -7.79
CA GLY A 496 10.10 10.82 -7.89
C GLY A 496 8.74 10.29 -7.46
N CYS A 497 8.00 11.05 -6.62
CA CYS A 497 6.73 10.67 -5.98
C CYS A 497 5.74 9.96 -6.91
N CYS A 498 4.95 9.01 -6.37
CA CYS A 498 3.71 8.58 -7.02
C CYS A 498 2.89 9.84 -7.35
N GLY A 499 2.06 9.82 -8.40
CA GLY A 499 1.43 11.05 -8.91
C GLY A 499 0.68 11.91 -7.88
N THR A 500 0.34 11.35 -6.70
CA THR A 500 -0.39 11.97 -5.58
C THR A 500 0.12 13.35 -5.19
N MET A 501 1.41 13.49 -4.85
CA MET A 501 1.95 14.79 -4.41
C MET A 501 2.44 15.68 -5.57
N GLN A 502 2.40 15.17 -6.80
CA GLN A 502 2.82 15.91 -8.01
C GLN A 502 1.66 16.60 -8.73
N LEU A 503 0.40 16.37 -8.32
CA LEU A 503 -0.76 16.96 -8.98
C LEU A 503 -0.71 18.50 -8.96
N PRO A 504 -1.21 19.17 -10.01
CA PRO A 504 -1.21 20.64 -10.11
C PRO A 504 -1.82 21.35 -8.90
N GLU A 505 -2.84 20.74 -8.28
CA GLU A 505 -3.52 21.21 -7.06
C GLU A 505 -2.57 21.41 -5.87
N TYR A 506 -1.45 20.67 -5.82
CA TYR A 506 -0.44 20.81 -4.77
C TYR A 506 0.78 21.62 -5.21
N ASN A 507 0.83 22.12 -6.45
CA ASN A 507 1.99 22.78 -7.04
C ASN A 507 1.72 24.26 -7.36
N GLN A 508 1.13 24.99 -6.40
CA GLN A 508 0.82 26.43 -6.47
C GLN A 508 -0.27 26.85 -7.49
N GLY A 509 -0.88 25.90 -8.22
CA GLY A 509 -1.97 26.21 -9.16
C GLY A 509 -3.22 26.76 -8.46
N ASP A 510 -3.61 26.18 -7.33
CA ASP A 510 -4.86 26.54 -6.65
C ASP A 510 -4.79 27.85 -5.86
N ARG A 511 -3.59 28.32 -5.44
CA ARG A 511 -3.46 29.66 -4.85
C ARG A 511 -3.82 30.74 -5.88
N VAL A 512 -3.44 30.53 -7.14
CA VAL A 512 -3.82 31.44 -8.23
C VAL A 512 -5.33 31.38 -8.47
N PHE A 513 -5.96 30.21 -8.39
CA PHE A 513 -7.41 30.09 -8.54
C PHE A 513 -8.22 30.65 -7.34
N GLU A 514 -7.72 30.52 -6.12
CA GLU A 514 -8.33 31.12 -4.92
C GLU A 514 -8.15 32.64 -4.92
N ASP A 515 -6.97 33.15 -5.27
CA ASP A 515 -6.70 34.57 -5.47
C ASP A 515 -7.58 35.12 -6.60
N ASP A 516 -7.70 34.42 -7.73
CA ASP A 516 -8.57 34.78 -8.86
C ASP A 516 -10.07 34.74 -8.47
N LEU A 517 -10.49 33.77 -7.65
CA LEU A 517 -11.88 33.67 -7.15
C LEU A 517 -12.20 34.75 -6.10
N GLU A 518 -11.22 35.13 -5.29
CA GLU A 518 -11.34 36.20 -4.31
C GLU A 518 -11.34 37.57 -5.00
N ASP A 519 -10.51 37.76 -6.02
CA ASP A 519 -10.54 38.92 -6.93
C ASP A 519 -11.85 39.01 -7.69
N LEU A 520 -12.39 37.89 -8.18
CA LEU A 520 -13.70 37.84 -8.84
C LEU A 520 -14.83 38.18 -7.85
N ARG A 521 -14.78 37.65 -6.61
CA ARG A 521 -15.73 37.99 -5.54
C ARG A 521 -15.65 39.47 -5.16
N ASN A 522 -14.46 40.05 -5.10
CA ASN A 522 -14.25 41.47 -4.83
C ASN A 522 -14.81 42.33 -5.98
N LEU A 523 -14.62 41.90 -7.23
CA LEU A 523 -15.21 42.52 -8.44
C LEU A 523 -16.75 42.52 -8.44
N PHE A 524 -17.39 41.48 -7.90
CA PHE A 524 -18.85 41.39 -7.80
C PHE A 524 -19.43 41.97 -6.49
N SER A 525 -18.57 42.28 -5.51
CA SER A 525 -18.96 42.97 -4.27
C SER A 525 -19.04 44.49 -4.46
N ASP A 526 -18.20 45.04 -5.35
CA ASP A 526 -18.20 46.46 -5.73
C ASP A 526 -19.19 46.74 -6.87
N ASN A 527 -20.48 46.64 -6.56
CA ASN A 527 -21.53 47.19 -7.42
C ASN A 527 -21.41 48.73 -7.49
N GLY A 528 -20.65 49.24 -8.47
CA GLY A 528 -21.02 50.50 -9.11
C GLY A 528 -19.96 51.58 -9.39
N ARG A 529 -18.65 51.33 -9.40
CA ARG A 529 -17.69 52.32 -9.94
C ARG A 529 -16.54 51.69 -10.73
N VAL A 530 -16.70 51.67 -12.05
CA VAL A 530 -15.59 51.45 -13.00
C VAL A 530 -14.59 52.59 -12.87
N LYS A 531 -13.35 52.31 -12.43
CA LYS A 531 -12.22 53.21 -12.63
C LYS A 531 -11.57 52.90 -13.98
N PRO A 532 -11.25 53.90 -14.81
CA PRO A 532 -10.62 53.66 -16.09
C PRO A 532 -9.15 53.27 -15.88
N SER A 533 -8.75 52.17 -16.51
CA SER A 533 -7.35 51.77 -16.62
C SER A 533 -6.61 52.73 -17.55
N HIS A 534 -5.53 53.35 -17.04
CA HIS A 534 -4.51 53.95 -17.89
C HIS A 534 -3.38 52.94 -18.08
N ARG A 535 -3.11 52.69 -19.37
CA ARG A 535 -2.08 51.88 -20.03
C ARG A 535 -0.86 51.44 -19.22
#